data_AF-A0A6C0IBV7-F1
#
_entry.id   AF-A0A6C0IBV7-F1
#
_cell.length_a   1.000
_cell.length_b   1.000
_cell.length_c   1.000
_cell.angle_alpha   90.00
_cell.angle_beta   90.00
_cell.angle_gamma   90.00
#
_symmetry.space_group_name_H-M   'P 1'
#
loop_
_entity.id
_entity.type
_entity.pdbx_description
1 polymer ?
#
loop_
_entity_poly.entity_id
_entity_poly.type
_entity_poly.pdbx_seq_one_letter_code
_entity_poly.pdbx_strand_id
1 'polypeptide(L)'
;MTRTRSNRSSKNGHTRKTSSHVHPDHLATFHGIHHWHKHLFEELGWMILAKKYGYMDKVYAYKNSIQRLKDTIEKRMSSIKDADRKKDLSILHENIITLQEHANQDL
;
A
#
# COMPACT_ATOMS: atom_id res chain seq x y z
N MET A 1 -31.59 51.43 -12.10
CA MET A 1 -32.25 50.48 -11.17
C MET A 1 -31.20 49.50 -10.65
N THR A 2 -30.82 49.65 -9.38
CA THR A 2 -29.86 48.81 -8.66
C THR A 2 -30.52 47.55 -8.10
N ARG A 3 -29.89 46.39 -8.29
CA ARG A 3 -29.63 45.39 -7.23
C ARG A 3 -28.82 44.20 -7.77
N THR A 4 -27.54 44.22 -7.44
CA THR A 4 -26.63 43.08 -7.37
C THR A 4 -27.20 42.02 -6.42
N ARG A 5 -27.19 40.75 -6.83
CA ARG A 5 -27.42 39.62 -5.91
C ARG A 5 -26.26 38.64 -6.00
N SER A 6 -25.18 39.01 -5.32
CA SER A 6 -24.28 38.06 -4.69
C SER A 6 -25.08 37.23 -3.69
N ASN A 7 -25.00 35.90 -3.77
CA ASN A 7 -25.07 35.10 -2.55
C ASN A 7 -24.33 33.77 -2.72
N ARG A 8 -23.22 33.68 -1.99
CA ARG A 8 -22.50 32.48 -1.60
C ARG A 8 -23.45 31.45 -0.98
N SER A 9 -23.25 30.20 -1.36
CA SER A 9 -23.38 29.06 -0.44
C SER A 9 -22.30 28.04 -0.75
N SER A 10 -21.05 28.42 -0.43
CA SER A 10 -20.04 27.45 -0.04
C SER A 10 -20.48 26.86 1.29
N LYS A 11 -20.80 25.56 1.33
CA LYS A 11 -20.93 24.80 2.57
C LYS A 11 -20.74 23.30 2.28
N ASN A 12 -19.69 22.78 2.91
CA ASN A 12 -19.56 21.41 3.41
C ASN A 12 -19.03 20.35 2.42
N GLY A 13 -17.86 20.62 1.83
CA GLY A 13 -16.90 19.54 1.66
C GLY A 13 -16.45 19.08 3.05
N HIS A 14 -16.98 17.95 3.53
CA HIS A 14 -16.31 17.18 4.57
C HIS A 14 -14.97 16.74 3.99
N THR A 15 -13.94 17.59 4.11
CA THR A 15 -12.57 17.11 4.05
C THR A 15 -12.46 16.14 5.22
N ARG A 16 -12.41 14.84 4.91
CA ARG A 16 -12.01 13.83 5.87
C ARG A 16 -10.69 14.33 6.42
N LYS A 17 -10.66 14.68 7.71
CA LYS A 17 -9.41 14.94 8.42
C LYS A 17 -8.59 13.66 8.31
N THR A 18 -7.69 13.58 7.34
CA THR A 18 -6.56 12.67 7.44
C THR A 18 -5.73 13.24 8.58
N SER A 19 -6.00 12.75 9.79
CA SER A 19 -5.09 12.90 10.92
C SER A 19 -3.77 12.26 10.48
N SER A 20 -2.89 13.04 9.84
CA SER A 20 -1.50 12.66 9.61
C SER A 20 -0.74 12.86 10.90
N HIS A 21 -1.18 12.21 11.99
CA HIS A 21 -0.28 11.84 13.05
C HIS A 21 0.51 10.63 12.55
N VAL A 22 1.43 10.88 11.61
CA VAL A 22 2.50 9.94 11.34
C VAL A 22 3.44 10.06 12.52
N HIS A 23 3.10 9.40 13.63
CA HIS A 23 4.03 9.23 14.72
C HIS A 23 5.20 8.40 14.18
N PRO A 24 6.45 8.87 14.27
CA PRO A 24 7.60 8.28 13.59
C PRO A 24 7.87 6.82 13.98
N ASP A 25 7.32 6.36 15.11
CA ASP A 25 7.60 5.03 15.67
C ASP A 25 6.56 3.94 15.36
N HIS A 26 5.51 4.21 14.60
CA HIS A 26 4.53 3.16 14.24
C HIS A 26 4.99 2.35 13.04
N LEU A 27 6.09 1.62 13.24
CA LEU A 27 6.49 0.54 12.36
C LEU A 27 5.39 -0.54 12.31
N ALA A 28 5.15 -1.09 11.13
CA ALA A 28 4.17 -2.16 10.96
C ALA A 28 4.51 -3.36 11.86
N THR A 29 3.47 -3.95 12.46
CA THR A 29 3.62 -5.16 13.26
C THR A 29 3.93 -6.35 12.36
N PHE A 30 4.62 -7.37 12.90
CA PHE A 30 4.88 -8.62 12.15
C PHE A 30 3.61 -9.25 11.62
N HIS A 31 2.56 -9.27 12.45
CA HIS A 31 1.25 -9.77 12.06
C HIS A 31 0.68 -8.98 10.87
N GLY A 32 0.77 -7.64 10.91
CA GLY A 32 0.30 -6.78 9.82
C GLY A 32 1.07 -7.02 8.52
N ILE A 33 2.39 -7.16 8.59
CA ILE A 33 3.25 -7.44 7.43
C ILE A 33 2.88 -8.81 6.82
N HIS A 34 2.74 -9.85 7.65
CA HIS A 34 2.40 -11.19 7.17
C HIS A 34 1.01 -11.24 6.55
N HIS A 35 0.02 -10.61 7.18
CA HIS A 35 -1.33 -10.51 6.64
C HIS A 35 -1.35 -9.78 5.30
N TRP A 36 -0.60 -8.68 5.17
CA TRP A 36 -0.50 -7.93 3.93
C TRP A 36 0.18 -8.75 2.82
N HIS A 37 1.28 -9.44 3.12
CA HIS A 37 1.92 -10.37 2.18
C HIS A 37 0.94 -11.42 1.66
N LYS A 38 0.22 -12.08 2.57
CA LYS A 38 -0.77 -13.10 2.20
C LYS A 38 -1.83 -12.54 1.26
N HIS A 39 -2.37 -11.37 1.59
CA HIS A 39 -3.40 -10.73 0.77
C HIS A 39 -2.91 -10.40 -0.64
N LEU A 40 -1.68 -9.88 -0.79
CA LEU A 40 -1.11 -9.58 -2.10
C LEU A 40 -0.93 -10.84 -2.95
N PHE A 41 -0.46 -11.95 -2.36
CA PHE A 41 -0.36 -13.22 -3.08
C PHE A 41 -1.71 -13.71 -3.60
N GLU A 42 -2.77 -13.61 -2.80
CA GLU A 42 -4.13 -13.99 -3.20
C GLU A 42 -4.70 -13.05 -4.30
N GLU A 43 -4.36 -11.76 -4.25
CA GLU A 43 -4.81 -10.77 -5.23
C GLU A 43 -4.17 -10.91 -6.61
N LEU A 44 -3.01 -11.58 -6.72
CA LEU A 44 -2.31 -11.73 -8.00
C LEU A 44 -3.21 -12.32 -9.10
N GLY A 45 -3.98 -13.37 -8.79
CA GLY A 45 -4.89 -13.99 -9.75
C GLY A 45 -5.97 -13.02 -10.25
N TRP A 46 -6.50 -12.19 -9.36
CA TRP A 46 -7.46 -11.15 -9.70
C TRP A 46 -6.85 -10.05 -10.55
N MET A 47 -5.57 -9.72 -10.33
CA MET A 47 -4.87 -8.70 -11.12
C MET A 47 -4.58 -9.17 -12.55
N ILE A 48 -4.31 -10.46 -12.76
CA ILE A 48 -4.16 -11.04 -14.10
C ILE A 48 -5.46 -10.86 -14.89
N LEU A 49 -6.61 -11.13 -14.26
CA LEU A 49 -7.92 -10.88 -14.86
C LEU A 49 -8.13 -9.38 -15.11
N ALA A 50 -7.80 -8.53 -14.13
CA ALA A 50 -7.95 -7.08 -14.25
C ALA A 50 -7.19 -6.52 -15.46
N LYS A 51 -5.94 -6.96 -15.69
CA LYS A 51 -5.16 -6.63 -16.89
C LYS A 51 -5.86 -7.06 -18.17
N LYS A 52 -6.36 -8.30 -18.23
CA LYS A 52 -7.06 -8.84 -19.41
C LYS A 52 -8.27 -7.98 -19.79
N TYR A 53 -8.98 -7.42 -18.81
CA TYR A 53 -10.13 -6.54 -19.03
C TYR A 53 -9.77 -5.05 -19.17
N GLY A 54 -8.49 -4.68 -19.12
CA GLY A 54 -8.02 -3.30 -19.29
C GLY A 54 -8.12 -2.42 -18.03
N TYR A 55 -8.36 -2.99 -16.84
CA TYR A 55 -8.40 -2.26 -15.57
C TYR A 55 -6.99 -1.95 -15.04
N MET A 56 -6.24 -1.12 -15.78
CA MET A 56 -4.83 -0.83 -15.49
C MET A 56 -4.62 -0.04 -14.21
N ASP A 57 -5.60 0.77 -13.79
CA ASP A 57 -5.60 1.51 -12.52
C ASP A 57 -5.42 0.57 -11.32
N LYS A 58 -6.14 -0.56 -11.31
CA LYS A 58 -6.02 -1.59 -10.27
C LYS A 58 -4.67 -2.29 -10.31
N VAL A 59 -4.18 -2.60 -11.51
CA VAL A 59 -2.86 -3.21 -11.70
C VAL A 59 -1.76 -2.31 -11.16
N TYR A 60 -1.79 -1.01 -11.48
CA TYR A 60 -0.82 -0.04 -10.95
C TYR A 60 -0.94 0.11 -9.43
N ALA A 61 -2.16 0.17 -8.88
CA ALA A 61 -2.39 0.24 -7.44
C ALA A 61 -1.85 -1.01 -6.71
N TYR A 62 -1.99 -2.19 -7.32
CA TYR A 62 -1.45 -3.43 -6.80
C TYR A 62 0.09 -3.44 -6.81
N LYS A 63 0.72 -3.09 -7.95
CA LYS A 63 2.19 -2.96 -8.03
C LYS A 63 2.74 -1.98 -6.99
N ASN A 64 2.06 -0.86 -6.80
CA ASN A 64 2.41 0.12 -5.78
C ASN A 64 2.27 -0.45 -4.36
N SER A 65 1.26 -1.28 -4.11
CA SER A 65 1.07 -1.94 -2.81
C SER A 65 2.18 -2.95 -2.50
N ILE A 66 2.63 -3.73 -3.50
CA ILE A 66 3.81 -4.61 -3.36
C ILE A 66 5.04 -3.79 -2.99
N GLN A 67 5.32 -2.71 -3.72
CA GLN A 67 6.49 -1.86 -3.44
C GLN A 67 6.43 -1.27 -2.03
N ARG A 68 5.25 -0.79 -1.58
CA ARG A 68 5.08 -0.25 -0.23
C ARG A 68 5.32 -1.30 0.86
N LEU A 69 4.89 -2.54 0.64
CA LEU A 69 5.15 -3.62 1.58
C LEU A 69 6.66 -3.93 1.65
N LYS A 70 7.33 -3.99 0.51
CA LYS A 70 8.79 -4.15 0.44
C LYS A 70 9.52 -3.06 1.24
N ASP A 71 9.21 -1.79 0.99
CA ASP A 71 9.81 -0.66 1.71
C ASP A 71 9.53 -0.72 3.23
N THR A 72 8.35 -1.20 3.60
CA THR A 72 7.94 -1.36 5.01
C THR A 72 8.74 -2.47 5.70
N ILE A 73 8.98 -3.58 5.01
CA ILE A 73 9.83 -4.68 5.51
C ILE A 73 11.27 -4.20 5.68
N GLU A 74 11.82 -3.49 4.70
CA GLU A 74 13.19 -2.95 4.77
C GLU A 74 13.37 -1.98 5.95
N LYS A 75 12.42 -1.07 6.15
CA LYS A 75 12.39 -0.17 7.31
C LYS A 75 12.27 -0.92 8.63
N ARG A 76 11.53 -2.03 8.67
CA ARG A 76 11.38 -2.85 9.87
C ARG A 76 12.66 -3.63 10.16
N MET A 77 13.31 -4.18 9.14
CA MET A 77 14.57 -4.91 9.25
C MET A 77 15.73 -4.03 9.76
N SER A 78 15.76 -2.74 9.41
CA SER A 78 16.78 -1.81 9.91
C SER A 78 16.59 -1.44 11.39
N SER A 79 15.36 -1.56 11.91
CA SER A 79 15.03 -1.24 13.31
C SER A 79 15.19 -2.42 14.28
N ILE A 80 15.13 -3.66 13.78
CA ILE A 80 15.19 -4.86 14.63
C ILE A 80 16.63 -5.23 14.98
N LYS A 81 16.87 -5.47 16.28
CA LYS A 81 18.14 -5.99 16.81
C LYS A 81 18.18 -7.51 16.90
N ASP A 82 17.02 -8.15 17.04
CA ASP A 82 16.87 -9.59 17.21
C ASP A 82 17.18 -10.34 15.90
N ALA A 83 18.14 -11.27 15.94
CA ALA A 83 18.65 -11.93 14.75
C ALA A 83 17.64 -12.89 14.12
N ASP A 84 16.87 -13.62 14.92
CA ASP A 84 15.87 -14.59 14.44
C ASP A 84 14.73 -13.87 13.73
N ARG A 85 14.20 -12.82 14.35
CA ARG A 85 13.18 -11.97 13.75
C ARG A 85 13.64 -11.27 12.47
N LYS A 86 14.93 -10.93 12.39
CA LYS A 86 15.50 -10.33 11.19
C LYS A 86 15.60 -11.36 10.06
N LYS A 87 15.92 -12.61 10.38
CA LYS A 87 15.94 -13.74 9.44
C LYS A 87 14.53 -14.07 8.93
N ASP A 88 13.53 -14.07 9.80
CA ASP A 88 12.14 -14.28 9.37
C ASP A 88 11.69 -13.19 8.39
N LEU A 89 12.06 -11.93 8.65
CA LEU A 89 11.77 -10.82 7.75
C LEU A 89 12.58 -10.89 6.44
N SER A 90 13.81 -11.39 6.44
CA SER A 90 14.58 -11.53 5.20
C SER A 90 13.95 -12.56 4.28
N ILE A 91 13.50 -13.70 4.82
CA ILE A 91 12.76 -14.71 4.05
C ILE A 91 11.48 -14.10 3.48
N LEU A 92 10.75 -13.32 4.28
CA LEU A 92 9.54 -12.66 3.81
C LEU A 92 9.82 -11.59 2.74
N HIS A 93 10.93 -10.86 2.88
CA HIS A 93 11.39 -9.86 1.89
C HIS A 93 11.73 -10.52 0.55
N GLU A 94 12.45 -11.65 0.58
CA GLU A 94 12.75 -12.45 -0.61
C GLU A 94 11.47 -12.91 -1.31
N ASN A 95 10.49 -13.44 -0.57
CA ASN A 95 9.20 -13.84 -1.14
C ASN A 95 8.47 -12.67 -1.81
N ILE A 96 8.54 -11.46 -1.24
CA ILE A 96 7.97 -10.25 -1.84
C ILE A 96 8.71 -9.82 -3.10
N ILE A 97 10.04 -9.95 -3.14
CA ILE A 97 10.82 -9.70 -4.35
C ILE A 97 10.39 -10.66 -5.47
N THR A 98 10.27 -11.95 -5.18
CA THR A 98 9.78 -12.94 -6.15
C THR A 98 8.36 -12.59 -6.63
N LEU A 99 7.46 -12.20 -5.72
CA LEU A 99 6.12 -11.75 -6.10
C LEU A 99 6.17 -10.49 -7.01
N GLN A 100 7.05 -9.54 -6.71
CA GLN A 100 7.24 -8.34 -7.51
C GLN A 100 7.73 -8.66 -8.92
N GLU A 101 8.67 -9.60 -9.05
CA GLU A 101 9.18 -10.06 -10.34
C GLU A 101 8.07 -10.68 -11.19
N HIS A 102 7.29 -11.61 -10.61
CA HIS A 102 6.13 -12.20 -11.30
C HIS A 102 5.09 -11.14 -11.67
N ALA A 103 4.76 -10.23 -10.76
CA ALA A 103 3.82 -9.14 -11.04
C ALA A 103 4.32 -8.21 -12.16
N ASN A 104 5.63 -8.07 -12.37
CA ASN A 104 6.18 -7.26 -13.46
C ASN A 104 6.20 -8.00 -14.81
N GLN A 105 6.29 -9.33 -14.80
CA GLN A 105 6.26 -10.15 -16.00
C GLN A 105 4.81 -10.37 -16.48
N ASP A 106 3.92 -10.74 -15.56
CA ASP A 106 2.56 -11.18 -15.89
C ASP A 106 1.56 -10.02 -15.98
N LEU A 107 1.76 -8.92 -15.23
CA LEU A 107 0.89 -7.74 -15.22
C LEU A 107 1.50 -6.56 -15.97
#